data_AF-A0A528AYR4-F1
#
_entry.id   AF-A0A528AYR4-F1
#
_cell.length_a   1.000
_cell.length_b   1.000
_cell.length_c   1.000
_cell.angle_alpha   90.00
_cell.angle_beta   90.00
_cell.angle_gamma   90.00
#
_symmetry.space_group_name_H-M   'P 1'
#
loop_
_entity.id
_entity.type
_entity.pdbx_description
1 polymer ?
#
loop_
_entity_poly.entity_id
_entity_poly.type
_entity_poly.pdbx_seq_one_letter_code
_entity_poly.pdbx_strand_id
1 'polypeptide(L)' 'TEDGKVMSGTWQATPGTYHATYSDYEFVHMISGRIVITPDGGAPVEVGPGDAFVVEADFKGTWKIIEPVTKHFVVRVG' A
#
# COMPACT_ATOMS: atom_id res chain seq x y z
N THR A 1 1.26 -14.29 12.81
CA THR A 1 0.52 -15.18 13.74
C THR A 1 1.27 -16.49 13.91
N GLU A 2 0.90 -17.36 14.85
CA GLU A 2 1.58 -18.64 15.11
C GLU A 2 1.67 -19.55 13.87
N ASP A 3 0.73 -19.40 12.93
CA ASP A 3 0.71 -20.09 11.64
C ASP A 3 1.47 -19.36 10.51
N GLY A 4 2.12 -18.22 10.78
CA GLY A 4 2.88 -17.44 9.81
C GLY A 4 2.04 -16.74 8.73
N LYS A 5 0.71 -16.85 8.77
CA LYS A 5 -0.18 -16.34 7.71
C LYS A 5 -0.50 -14.86 7.80
N VAL A 6 -0.02 -14.18 8.83
CA VAL A 6 -0.21 -12.74 9.01
C VAL A 6 1.14 -12.10 9.27
N MET A 7 1.50 -11.15 8.41
CA MET A 7 2.66 -10.28 8.53
C MET A 7 2.18 -8.86 8.82
N SER A 8 2.87 -8.15 9.70
CA SER A 8 2.56 -6.75 9.98
C SER A 8 3.83 -6.00 10.31
N GLY A 9 3.85 -4.69 10.05
CA GLY A 9 4.99 -3.87 10.41
C GLY A 9 4.88 -2.43 9.96
N THR A 10 6.00 -1.73 10.05
CA THR A 10 6.19 -0.39 9.50
C THR A 10 7.01 -0.51 8.23
N TRP A 11 6.57 0.18 7.17
CA TRP A 11 7.29 0.26 5.90
C TRP A 11 7.55 1.71 5.53
N GLN A 12 8.69 1.96 4.90
CA GLN A 12 9.10 3.29 4.47
C GLN A 12 9.65 3.26 3.05
N ALA A 13 9.44 4.37 2.31
CA ALA A 13 10.04 4.56 1.01
C ALA A 13 10.26 6.02 0.65
N THR A 14 11.23 6.25 -0.23
CA THR A 14 11.52 7.53 -0.85
C THR A 14 10.62 7.79 -2.06
N PRO A 15 10.53 9.04 -2.55
CA PRO A 15 9.83 9.36 -3.78
C PRO A 15 10.27 8.49 -4.95
N GLY A 16 9.31 8.11 -5.77
CA GLY A 16 9.51 7.16 -6.85
C GLY A 16 8.19 6.70 -7.44
N THR A 17 8.26 5.95 -8.52
CA THR A 17 7.08 5.37 -9.17
C THR A 17 7.37 3.93 -9.53
N TYR A 18 6.46 3.04 -9.18
CA TYR A 18 6.54 1.63 -9.53
C TYR A 18 5.16 1.10 -9.89
N HIS A 19 5.13 0.11 -10.77
CA HIS A 19 3.94 -0.70 -11.03
C HIS A 19 3.94 -1.86 -10.03
N ALA A 20 2.85 -1.99 -9.29
CA ALA A 20 2.67 -3.00 -8.27
C ALA A 20 1.63 -4.03 -8.70
N THR A 21 1.89 -5.29 -8.39
CA THR A 21 0.94 -6.40 -8.51
C THR A 21 0.84 -7.05 -7.15
N TYR A 22 -0.38 -7.22 -6.68
CA TYR A 22 -0.68 -7.88 -5.42
C TYR A 22 -1.24 -9.28 -5.68
N SER A 23 -0.93 -10.22 -4.80
CA SER A 23 -1.50 -11.57 -4.74
C SER A 23 -2.31 -11.80 -3.47
N ASP A 24 -2.19 -10.89 -2.51
CA ASP A 24 -2.69 -10.98 -1.16
C ASP A 24 -3.31 -9.65 -0.76
N TYR A 25 -4.26 -9.70 0.16
CA TYR A 25 -4.83 -8.49 0.76
C TYR A 25 -3.80 -7.79 1.66
N GLU A 26 -3.69 -6.46 1.54
CA GLU A 26 -2.91 -5.60 2.44
C GLU A 26 -3.81 -4.51 3.05
N PHE A 27 -3.96 -4.51 4.38
CA PHE A 27 -4.44 -3.33 5.10
C PHE A 27 -3.29 -2.35 5.30
N VAL A 28 -3.54 -1.07 5.03
CA VAL A 28 -2.58 0.01 5.19
C VAL A 28 -3.17 1.13 6.04
N HIS A 29 -2.38 1.66 6.96
CA HIS A 29 -2.61 2.95 7.61
C HIS A 29 -1.43 3.87 7.36
N MET A 30 -1.68 5.01 6.73
CA MET A 30 -0.65 5.97 6.33
C MET A 30 -0.28 6.88 7.51
N ILE A 31 1.00 6.89 7.89
CA ILE A 31 1.50 7.67 9.03
C ILE A 31 2.06 9.02 8.57
N SER A 32 2.80 9.03 7.46
CA SER A 32 3.37 10.24 6.88
C SER A 32 3.57 10.10 5.36
N GLY A 33 3.65 11.24 4.67
CA GLY A 33 3.93 11.30 3.23
C GLY A 33 2.67 11.29 2.37
N ARG A 34 2.86 11.19 1.05
CA ARG A 34 1.79 11.27 0.06
C ARG A 34 2.03 10.31 -1.09
N ILE A 35 1.00 9.54 -1.44
CA ILE A 35 1.00 8.59 -2.56
C ILE A 35 -0.19 8.88 -3.45
N VAL A 36 -0.01 8.77 -4.76
CA VAL A 36 -1.11 8.60 -5.72
C VAL A 36 -1.12 7.15 -6.18
N ILE A 37 -2.23 6.45 -5.95
CA ILE A 37 -2.43 5.06 -6.36
C ILE A 37 -3.39 5.06 -7.54
N THR A 38 -2.97 4.49 -8.66
CA THR A 38 -3.78 4.41 -9.88
C THR A 38 -3.93 2.94 -10.28
N PRO A 39 -5.12 2.33 -10.11
CA PRO A 39 -5.39 1.00 -10.65
C PRO A 39 -5.27 0.99 -12.17
N ASP A 40 -4.87 -0.13 -12.75
CA ASP A 40 -4.85 -0.30 -14.21
C ASP A 40 -6.27 -0.13 -14.77
N GLY A 41 -6.45 0.86 -15.67
CA GLY A 41 -7.76 1.22 -16.22
C GLY A 41 -8.70 1.96 -15.25
N GLY A 42 -8.23 2.25 -14.04
CA GLY A 42 -8.98 2.96 -13.00
C GLY A 42 -8.62 4.44 -12.87
N ALA A 43 -9.37 5.14 -12.02
CA ALA A 43 -9.07 6.53 -11.64
C ALA A 43 -8.03 6.58 -10.51
N PRO A 44 -7.16 7.61 -10.47
CA PRO A 44 -6.21 7.79 -9.39
C PRO A 44 -6.90 8.12 -8.06
N VAL A 45 -6.32 7.65 -6.96
CA VAL A 45 -6.70 7.99 -5.59
C VAL A 45 -5.47 8.55 -4.87
N GLU A 46 -5.61 9.73 -4.26
CA GLU A 46 -4.58 10.27 -3.40
C GLU A 46 -4.75 9.73 -1.98
N VAL A 47 -3.63 9.39 -1.35
CA VAL A 47 -3.56 8.90 0.03
C VAL A 47 -2.49 9.68 0.78
N GLY A 48 -2.83 10.15 1.97
CA GLY A 48 -1.98 10.94 2.86
C GLY A 48 -2.10 10.53 4.33
N PRO A 49 -1.47 11.29 5.25
CA PRO A 49 -1.40 10.92 6.66
C PRO A 49 -2.79 10.83 7.31
N GLY A 50 -3.04 9.73 8.04
CA GLY A 50 -4.32 9.44 8.68
C GLY A 50 -5.29 8.62 7.84
N ASP A 51 -5.04 8.49 6.53
CA ASP A 51 -5.85 7.62 5.67
C ASP A 51 -5.55 6.15 5.96
N ALA A 52 -6.62 5.34 5.96
CA ALA A 52 -6.54 3.89 6.06
C ALA A 52 -7.31 3.25 4.92
N PHE A 53 -6.74 2.23 4.30
CA PHE A 53 -7.30 1.58 3.13
C PHE A 53 -6.86 0.13 3.00
N VAL A 54 -7.46 -0.53 2.03
CA VAL A 54 -7.18 -1.90 1.63
C VAL A 54 -6.63 -1.91 0.22
N VAL A 55 -5.61 -2.70 -0.01
CA VAL A 55 -5.22 -3.15 -1.34
C VAL A 55 -5.78 -4.55 -1.56
N GLU A 56 -6.64 -4.70 -2.56
CA GLU A 56 -7.26 -5.98 -2.90
C GLU A 56 -6.24 -6.97 -3.48
N ALA A 57 -6.47 -8.27 -3.28
CA ALA A 57 -5.55 -9.34 -3.65
C ALA A 57 -5.31 -9.49 -5.16
N ASP A 58 -6.12 -8.82 -5.99
CA ASP A 58 -6.01 -8.80 -7.45
C ASP A 58 -5.56 -7.42 -7.99
N PHE A 59 -5.16 -6.50 -7.10
CA PHE A 59 -4.74 -5.17 -7.50
C PHE A 59 -3.54 -5.21 -8.45
N LYS A 60 -3.68 -4.46 -9.54
CA LYS A 60 -2.60 -4.08 -10.45
C LYS A 60 -2.71 -2.59 -10.71
N GLY A 61 -1.58 -1.88 -10.62
CA GLY A 61 -1.60 -0.45 -10.82
C GLY A 61 -0.29 0.22 -10.47
N THR A 62 -0.27 1.53 -10.66
CA THR A 62 0.90 2.36 -10.36
C THR A 62 0.79 2.98 -8.98
N TRP A 63 1.88 2.90 -8.23
CA TRP A 63 2.09 3.65 -7.00
C TRP A 63 3.08 4.77 -7.29
N LYS A 64 2.65 6.01 -7.15
CA LYS A 64 3.50 7.19 -7.27
C LYS A 64 3.68 7.83 -5.91
N ILE A 65 4.85 7.65 -5.33
CA ILE A 65 5.25 8.26 -4.05
C ILE A 65 5.73 9.68 -4.35
N ILE A 66 4.98 10.68 -3.86
CA ILE A 66 5.23 12.11 -4.08
C ILE A 66 6.20 12.67 -3.03
N GLU A 67 6.03 12.25 -1.79
CA GLU A 67 6.84 12.63 -0.62
C GLU A 67 7.31 11.36 0.10
N PRO A 68 8.43 11.36 0.85
CA PRO A 68 8.83 10.19 1.64
C PRO A 68 7.70 9.69 2.53
N VAL A 69 7.43 8.39 2.48
CA VAL A 69 6.26 7.76 3.13
C VAL A 69 6.67 6.86 4.28
N THR A 70 5.82 6.82 5.30
CA THR A 70 5.83 5.80 6.36
C THR A 70 4.40 5.26 6.49
N LYS A 71 4.23 3.93 6.42
CA LYS A 71 2.94 3.26 6.61
C LYS A 71 3.04 2.12 7.62
N HIS A 72 1.95 1.86 8.34
CA HIS A 72 1.74 0.56 8.98
C HIS A 72 0.96 -0.34 8.03
N PHE A 73 1.32 -1.62 8.02
CA PHE A 73 0.64 -2.61 7.19
C PHE A 73 0.30 -3.88 7.97
N VAL A 74 -0.75 -4.56 7.51
CA VAL A 74 -1.06 -5.95 7.85
C VAL A 74 -1.39 -6.69 6.55
N VAL A 75 -0.62 -7.72 6.23
CA VAL A 75 -0.85 -8.61 5.09
C VAL A 75 -1.23 -9.98 5.60
N ARG A 76 -2.24 -10.58 5.00
CA ARG A 76 -2.55 -12.00 5.20
C ARG A 76 -2.00 -12.78 4.02
N VAL A 77 -1.01 -13.63 4.27
CA VAL A 77 -0.33 -14.47 3.28
C VAL A 77 -1.04 -15.83 3.22
N GLY A 78 -1.47 -16.28 2.04
CA GLY A 78 -2.20 -17.54 1.90
C GLY A 78 -2.32 -18.10 0.49
#